data_AF-A0AAW2XQM1-F1
#
_entry.id   AF-A0AAW2XQM1-F1
#
_cell.length_a   1.000
_cell.length_b   1.000
_cell.length_c   1.000
_cell.angle_alpha   90.00
_cell.angle_beta   90.00
_cell.angle_gamma   90.00
#
_symmetry.space_group_name_H-M   'P 1'
#
loop_
_entity.id
_entity.type
_entity.pdbx_description
1 polymer ?
#
loop_
_entity_poly.entity_id
_entity_poly.type
_entity_poly.pdbx_seq_one_letter_code
_entity_poly.pdbx_strand_id
1 'polypeptide(L)'
;MALRKLKHTEVPVWIKLKHLPAEYWTEEGLSVVASGIGKPLYPDAITKACTRLDFARVCVMLNISSKLPKHIVILAPTAEGGRFLAK
;
A
#
# COMPACT_ATOMS: atom_id res chain seq x y z
N MET A 1 -4.56 31.77 -25.09
CA MET A 1 -4.35 30.36 -24.67
C MET A 1 -4.96 30.16 -23.30
N ALA A 2 -6.01 29.37 -23.16
CA ALA A 2 -6.59 29.05 -21.86
C ALA A 2 -5.81 27.89 -21.23
N LEU A 3 -5.16 28.14 -20.09
CA LEU A 3 -4.60 27.08 -19.25
C LEU A 3 -5.78 26.32 -18.63
N ARG A 4 -6.14 25.20 -19.23
CA ARG A 4 -7.11 24.26 -18.65
C ARG A 4 -6.48 23.73 -17.37
N LYS A 5 -7.05 24.04 -16.20
CA LYS A 5 -6.67 23.35 -14.97
C LYS A 5 -7.01 21.87 -15.15
N LEU A 6 -6.01 21.05 -15.41
CA LEU A 6 -6.14 19.60 -15.33
C LEU A 6 -6.50 19.28 -13.88
N LYS A 7 -7.73 18.81 -13.66
CA LYS A 7 -8.14 18.28 -12.35
C LYS A 7 -7.40 16.96 -12.17
N HIS A 8 -6.18 17.02 -11.63
CA HIS A 8 -5.52 15.84 -11.10
C HIS A 8 -6.29 15.43 -9.85
N THR A 9 -7.11 14.39 -9.97
CA THR A 9 -7.87 13.81 -8.86
C THR A 9 -7.10 12.72 -8.12
N GLU A 10 -5.99 12.26 -8.70
CA GLU A 10 -5.14 11.21 -8.14
C GLU A 10 -3.68 11.67 -8.07
N VAL A 11 -2.99 11.27 -7.00
CA VAL A 11 -1.59 11.60 -6.74
C VAL A 11 -0.84 10.37 -6.24
N PRO A 12 0.41 10.15 -6.68
CA PRO A 12 1.27 9.11 -6.12
C PRO A 12 1.80 9.54 -4.76
N VAL A 13 1.58 8.74 -3.73
CA VAL A 13 2.04 9.00 -2.37
C VAL A 13 2.80 7.80 -1.84
N TRP A 14 3.90 8.07 -1.13
CA TRP A 14 4.65 7.06 -0.41
C TRP A 14 4.07 6.85 0.98
N ILE A 15 3.55 5.65 1.24
CA ILE A 15 3.07 5.25 2.56
C ILE A 15 4.14 4.44 3.30
N LYS A 16 4.14 4.54 4.63
CA LYS A 16 5.03 3.81 5.52
C LYS A 16 4.22 2.88 6.41
N LEU A 17 4.37 1.59 6.21
CA LEU A 17 3.70 0.52 6.96
C LEU A 17 4.64 0.04 8.07
N LYS A 18 4.27 0.29 9.33
CA LYS A 18 5.01 -0.19 10.50
C LYS A 18 4.33 -1.44 11.06
N HIS A 19 5.10 -2.30 11.72
CA HIS A 19 4.61 -3.52 12.37
C HIS A 19 3.94 -4.51 11.39
N LEU A 20 4.41 -4.54 10.14
CA LEU A 20 3.93 -5.50 9.15
C LEU A 20 4.56 -6.88 9.42
N PRO A 21 3.77 -7.94 9.64
CA PRO A 21 4.30 -9.29 9.85
C PRO A 21 5.13 -9.74 8.65
N ALA A 22 6.21 -10.51 8.90
CA ALA A 22 7.18 -10.94 7.88
C ALA A 22 6.52 -11.65 6.69
N GLU A 23 5.42 -12.37 6.91
CA GLU A 23 4.63 -13.07 5.87
C GLU A 23 4.10 -12.14 4.77
N TYR A 24 3.88 -10.85 5.08
CA TYR A 24 3.37 -9.86 4.14
C TYR A 24 4.48 -9.08 3.42
N TRP A 25 5.75 -9.39 3.67
CA TRP A 25 6.90 -8.79 2.97
C TRP A 25 7.18 -9.47 1.61
N THR A 26 6.10 -9.87 0.94
CA THR A 26 6.09 -10.35 -0.44
C THR A 26 5.48 -9.29 -1.33
N GLU A 27 5.72 -9.36 -2.65
CA GLU A 27 5.12 -8.41 -3.58
C GLU A 27 3.58 -8.47 -3.52
N GLU A 28 3.02 -9.67 -3.38
CA GLU A 28 1.60 -9.91 -3.21
C GLU A 28 1.08 -9.38 -1.87
N GLY A 29 1.80 -9.66 -0.77
CA GLY A 29 1.42 -9.21 0.57
C GLY A 29 1.39 -7.69 0.68
N LEU A 30 2.44 -7.03 0.19
CA LEU A 30 2.54 -5.57 0.14
C LEU A 30 1.45 -4.96 -0.74
N SER A 31 1.18 -5.57 -1.90
CA SER A 31 0.11 -5.14 -2.79
C SER A 31 -1.25 -5.23 -2.11
N VAL A 32 -1.53 -6.33 -1.39
CA VAL A 32 -2.79 -6.49 -0.66
C VAL A 32 -2.94 -5.42 0.42
N VAL A 33 -1.92 -5.23 1.26
CA VAL A 33 -2.00 -4.23 2.35
C VAL A 33 -2.14 -2.82 1.79
N ALA A 34 -1.38 -2.47 0.76
CA ALA A 34 -1.46 -1.18 0.11
C ALA A 34 -2.80 -0.96 -0.63
N SER A 35 -3.45 -2.03 -1.10
CA SER A 35 -4.76 -1.97 -1.76
C SER A 35 -5.87 -1.43 -0.87
N GLY A 36 -5.75 -1.62 0.46
CA GLY A 36 -6.67 -1.03 1.43
C GLY A 36 -6.59 0.50 1.54
N ILE A 37 -5.52 1.12 1.02
CA ILE A 37 -5.37 2.58 1.01
C ILE A 37 -5.64 3.15 -0.39
N GLY A 38 -5.17 2.48 -1.43
CA GLY A 38 -5.34 2.93 -2.82
C GLY A 38 -4.72 1.93 -3.80
N LYS A 39 -4.36 2.35 -5.02
CA LYS A 39 -3.76 1.43 -5.98
C LYS A 39 -2.25 1.31 -5.76
N PRO A 40 -1.71 0.15 -5.34
CA PRO A 40 -0.27 -0.04 -5.21
C PRO A 40 0.42 0.14 -6.56
N LEU A 41 1.56 0.81 -6.55
CA LEU A 41 2.43 1.03 -7.70
C LEU A 41 3.72 0.23 -7.54
N TYR A 42 4.57 0.62 -6.59
CA TYR A 42 5.89 0.02 -6.42
C TYR A 42 6.34 0.07 -4.95
N PRO A 43 6.93 -1.01 -4.40
CA PRO A 43 7.68 -0.93 -3.15
C PRO A 43 9.01 -0.18 -3.35
N ASP A 44 9.56 0.40 -2.28
CA ASP A 44 10.91 0.97 -2.35
C ASP A 44 12.00 -0.13 -2.40
N ALA A 45 13.22 0.24 -2.78
CA ALA A 45 14.30 -0.72 -2.98
C ALA A 45 14.65 -1.49 -1.70
N ILE A 46 14.56 -0.86 -0.53
CA ILE A 46 14.86 -1.49 0.77
C ILE A 46 13.79 -2.51 1.13
N THR A 47 12.51 -2.16 0.95
CA THR A 47 11.38 -3.05 1.18
C THR A 47 11.43 -4.22 0.22
N LYS A 48 11.73 -3.98 -1.06
CA LYS A 48 11.88 -5.04 -2.07
C LYS A 48 13.02 -6.00 -1.76
N ALA A 49 14.11 -5.49 -1.19
CA ALA A 49 15.26 -6.32 -0.82
C ALA A 49 15.08 -7.03 0.53
N CYS A 50 14.02 -6.73 1.29
CA CYS A 50 13.80 -7.23 2.65
C CYS A 50 15.02 -7.10 3.58
N THR A 51 15.88 -6.10 3.35
CA THR A 51 17.14 -5.92 4.09
C THR A 51 16.96 -5.23 5.43
N ARG A 52 15.87 -4.46 5.59
CA ARG A 52 15.51 -3.78 6.85
C ARG A 52 14.01 -3.96 7.10
N LEU A 53 13.67 -4.72 8.13
CA LEU A 53 12.28 -5.08 8.46
C LEU A 53 11.60 -4.11 9.46
N ASP A 54 12.17 -2.93 9.68
CA ASP A 54 11.60 -1.91 10.59
C ASP A 54 10.25 -1.36 10.08
N PHE A 55 10.14 -1.19 8.76
CA PHE A 55 8.94 -0.71 8.08
C PHE A 55 8.99 -1.04 6.59
N ALA A 56 7.83 -1.33 6.01
CA ALA A 56 7.67 -1.42 4.57
C ALA A 56 7.26 -0.06 4.01
N ARG A 57 7.76 0.29 2.82
CA ARG A 57 7.42 1.53 2.12
C ARG A 57 6.92 1.22 0.72
N VAL A 58 5.72 1.69 0.40
CA VAL A 58 5.04 1.43 -0.88
C VAL A 58 4.53 2.73 -1.47
N CYS A 59 4.70 2.91 -2.78
CA CYS A 59 4.10 3.99 -3.53
C CYS A 59 2.68 3.58 -3.95
N VAL A 60 1.70 4.40 -3.62
CA VAL A 60 0.28 4.13 -3.87
C VAL A 60 -0.33 5.32 -4.59
N MET A 61 -1.08 5.05 -5.65
CA MET A 61 -1.92 6.07 -6.29
C MET A 61 -3.16 6.28 -5.42
N LEU A 62 -3.35 7.50 -4.95
CA LEU A 62 -4.44 7.88 -4.07
C LEU A 62 -5.32 8.94 -4.70
N ASN A 63 -6.64 8.78 -4.56
CA ASN A 63 -7.57 9.85 -4.86
C ASN A 63 -7.51 10.92 -3.76
N ILE A 64 -7.35 12.18 -4.14
CA ILE A 64 -7.23 13.31 -3.20
C ILE A 64 -8.48 13.47 -2.33
N SER A 65 -9.63 13.00 -2.81
CA SER A 65 -10.90 13.05 -2.07
C SER A 65 -11.02 11.94 -1.02
N SER A 66 -10.19 10.90 -1.10
CA SER A 66 -10.22 9.77 -0.18
C SER A 66 -9.53 10.10 1.14
N LYS A 67 -10.13 9.68 2.26
CA LYS A 67 -9.49 9.81 3.57
C LYS A 67 -8.46 8.70 3.76
N LEU A 68 -7.25 9.09 4.15
CA LEU A 68 -6.19 8.17 4.51
C LEU A 68 -6.47 7.53 5.89
N PRO A 69 -6.61 6.19 5.98
CA PRO A 69 -6.76 5.53 7.27
C PRO A 69 -5.45 5.61 8.06
N LYS A 70 -5.54 5.80 9.38
CA LYS A 70 -4.37 5.78 10.28
C LYS A 70 -3.89 4.35 10.59
N HIS A 71 -4.80 3.39 10.51
CA HIS A 71 -4.57 1.98 10.80
C HIS A 71 -5.28 1.12 9.75
N ILE A 72 -4.65 0.03 9.36
CA ILE A 72 -5.22 -0.98 8.45
C ILE A 72 -5.32 -2.27 9.25
N VAL A 73 -6.47 -2.94 9.15
CA VAL A 73 -6.67 -4.26 9.76
C VAL A 73 -6.48 -5.30 8.69
N ILE A 74 -5.51 -6.18 8.88
CA ILE A 74 -5.22 -7.27 7.96
C ILE A 74 -5.81 -8.54 8.55
N LEU A 75 -6.73 -9.18 7.81
CA LEU A 75 -7.26 -10.49 8.17
C LEU A 75 -6.36 -11.54 7.52
N ALA A 76 -5.49 -12.14 8.33
CA ALA A 76 -4.69 -13.27 7.88
C ALA A 76 -5.59 -14.51 7.81
N PRO A 77 -5.66 -15.21 6.66
CA PRO A 77 -6.32 -16.50 6.57
C PRO A 77 -5.42 -17.52 7.28
N THR A 78 -5.78 -17.87 8.51
CA THR A 78 -5.17 -18.99 9.24
C THR A 78 -5.28 -20.27 8.39
N ALA A 79 -4.12 -20.76 7.92
CA ALA A 79 -3.79 -22.07 7.35
C ALA A 79 -4.64 -22.70 6.21
N GLU A 80 -5.83 -22.20 5.90
CA GLU A 80 -6.73 -22.84 4.93
C GLU A 80 -6.96 -21.92 3.72
N GLY A 81 -5.99 -21.85 2.80
CA GLY A 81 -6.18 -21.46 1.40
C GLY A 81 -6.95 -20.16 1.07
N GLY A 82 -6.95 -19.16 1.94
CA GLY A 82 -7.74 -17.95 1.78
C GLY A 82 -7.01 -16.83 1.04
N ARG A 83 -7.67 -16.20 0.06
CA ARG A 83 -7.18 -15.01 -0.66
C ARG A 83 -7.12 -13.83 0.31
N PHE A 84 -5.96 -13.16 0.44
CA PHE A 84 -5.82 -12.00 1.32
C PHE A 84 -6.72 -10.85 0.84
N LEU A 85 -7.64 -10.39 1.70
CA LEU A 85 -8.51 -9.24 1.45
C LEU A 85 -8.15 -8.13 2.46
N ALA A 86 -7.74 -6.97 1.96
CA ALA A 86 -7.70 -5.75 2.77
C ALA A 86 -9.11 -5.12 2.77
N LYS A 87 -9.62 -4.78 3.95
CA LYS A 87 -10.88 -4.04 4.15
C LYS A 87 -10.61 -2.61 4.55
#